data_AF-A0AAN8M3Y6-F1
#
_entry.id   AF-A0AAN8M3Y6-F1
#
_cell.length_a   1.000
_cell.length_b   1.000
_cell.length_c   1.000
_cell.angle_alpha   90.00
_cell.angle_beta   90.00
_cell.angle_gamma   90.00
#
_symmetry.space_group_name_H-M   'P 1'
#
loop_
_entity.id
_entity.type
_entity.pdbx_description
1 polymer ?
#
loop_
_entity_poly.entity_id
_entity_poly.type
_entity_poly.pdbx_seq_one_letter_code
_entity_poly.pdbx_strand_id
1 'polypeptide(L)' 'MRQENSNMWGAYQPHSNVLWLHYLCSKLLTMTYKGRGGRGLKQARVDLQRFHDNVLTFRSASDVLHNCGLFQ' A
#
# COMPACT_ATOMS: atom_id res chain seq x y z
N MET A 1 4.98 9.05 -8.86
CA MET A 1 4.36 8.60 -10.12
C MET A 1 4.97 9.25 -11.34
N ARG A 2 4.87 10.58 -11.54
CA ARG A 2 5.46 11.23 -12.74
C ARG A 2 6.96 10.98 -12.89
N GLN A 3 7.70 11.07 -11.78
CA GLN A 3 9.15 10.84 -11.75
C GLN A 3 9.49 9.37 -12.00
N GLU A 4 8.84 8.44 -11.29
CA GLU A 4 8.98 6.99 -11.51
C GLU A 4 8.69 6.56 -12.95
N ASN A 5 7.68 7.17 -13.55
CA ASN A 5 7.25 6.85 -14.91
C ASN A 5 8.07 7.58 -15.99
N SER A 6 9.07 8.41 -15.61
CA SER A 6 9.83 9.26 -16.55
C SER A 6 8.93 10.11 -17.48
N ASN A 7 7.74 10.50 -16.99
CA ASN A 7 6.70 11.19 -17.74
C ASN A 7 6.19 10.44 -19.00
N MET A 8 6.42 9.12 -19.12
CA MET A 8 5.95 8.26 -20.21
C MET A 8 4.63 7.58 -19.86
N TRP A 9 3.52 8.28 -20.05
CA TRP A 9 2.19 7.81 -19.63
C TRP A 9 1.60 6.69 -20.50
N GLY A 10 2.07 6.54 -21.74
CA GLY A 10 1.60 5.49 -22.65
C GLY A 10 2.25 4.12 -22.40
N ALA A 11 3.33 4.06 -21.62
CA ALA A 11 4.01 2.81 -21.31
C ALA A 11 3.28 2.05 -20.19
N TYR A 12 3.12 0.74 -20.34
CA TYR A 12 2.57 -0.09 -19.28
C TYR A 12 3.58 -0.24 -18.14
N GLN A 13 3.33 0.49 -17.04
CA GLN A 13 4.17 0.48 -15.84
C GLN A 13 3.34 0.02 -14.63
N PRO A 14 3.24 -1.29 -14.36
CA PRO A 14 2.37 -1.84 -13.32
C PRO A 14 2.79 -1.43 -11.90
N HIS A 15 4.04 -1.00 -11.73
CA HIS A 15 4.55 -0.45 -10.47
C HIS A 15 3.85 0.87 -10.07
N SER A 16 3.26 1.61 -11.03
CA SER A 16 2.45 2.80 -10.71
C SER A 16 1.26 2.49 -9.79
N ASN A 17 0.68 1.29 -9.90
CA ASN A 17 -0.37 0.83 -8.98
C ASN A 17 0.17 0.58 -7.57
N VAL A 18 1.41 0.12 -7.45
CA VAL A 18 2.10 -0.05 -6.16
C VAL A 18 2.31 1.32 -5.49
N LEU A 19 2.70 2.34 -6.25
CA LEU A 19 2.78 3.71 -5.75
C LEU A 19 1.43 4.24 -5.25
N TRP A 20 0.33 3.90 -5.94
CA TRP A 20 -1.03 4.24 -5.49
C TRP A 20 -1.38 3.53 -4.19
N LEU A 21 -1.06 2.24 -4.07
CA LEU A 21 -1.28 1.48 -2.84
C LEU A 21 -0.50 2.06 -1.66
N HIS A 22 0.77 2.41 -1.86
CA HIS A 22 1.60 3.09 -0.86
C HIS A 22 0.96 4.41 -0.41
N TYR A 23 0.57 5.25 -1.38
CA TYR A 23 -0.12 6.51 -1.10
C TYR A 23 -1.42 6.30 -0.31
N LEU A 24 -2.27 5.37 -0.72
CA LEU A 24 -3.52 5.08 -0.02
C LEU A 24 -3.27 4.58 1.41
N CYS A 25 -2.27 3.73 1.62
CA CYS A 25 -1.90 3.26 2.96
C CYS A 25 -1.47 4.42 3.86
N SER A 26 -0.68 5.36 3.34
CA SER A 26 -0.33 6.57 4.09
C SER A 26 -1.57 7.34 4.54
N LYS A 27 -2.60 7.43 3.68
CA LYS A 27 -3.87 8.09 4.02
C LYS A 27 -4.64 7.33 5.09
N LEU A 28 -4.81 6.02 4.92
CA LEU A 28 -5.50 5.17 5.90
C LEU A 28 -4.82 5.22 7.27
N LEU A 29 -3.48 5.27 7.33
CA LEU A 29 -2.73 5.40 8.58
C LEU A 29 -2.96 6.76 9.27
N THR A 30 -3.21 7.82 8.52
CA THR A 30 -3.51 9.17 9.07
C THR A 30 -4.97 9.39 9.43
N MET A 31 -5.88 8.54 8.97
CA MET A 31 -7.31 8.71 9.22
C MET A 31 -7.69 8.42 10.67
N THR A 32 -8.72 9.12 11.14
CA THR A 32 -9.38 8.87 12.43
C THR A 32 -10.67 8.09 12.19
N TYR A 33 -10.79 6.93 12.84
CA TYR A 33 -11.94 6.04 12.69
C TYR A 33 -12.86 6.13 13.90
N LYS A 34 -14.17 6.14 13.67
CA LYS A 34 -15.17 6.13 14.74
C LYS A 34 -15.27 4.72 15.33
N GLY A 35 -14.83 4.54 16.58
CA GLY A 35 -14.95 3.28 17.32
C GLY A 35 -13.99 3.17 18.49
N ARG A 36 -14.34 2.38 19.52
CA ARG A 36 -13.40 2.03 20.59
C ARG A 36 -12.37 1.07 20.00
N GLY A 37 -11.15 1.55 19.73
CA GLY A 37 -10.07 0.79 19.13
C GLY A 37 -9.68 -0.45 19.96
N GLY A 38 -10.33 -1.57 19.66
CA GLY A 38 -10.04 -2.87 20.25
C GLY A 38 -8.69 -3.41 19.78
N ARG A 39 -8.28 -4.55 20.37
CA ARG A 39 -7.01 -5.21 20.02
C ARG A 39 -6.89 -5.50 18.52
N GLY A 40 -7.98 -5.90 17.87
CA GLY A 40 -8.00 -6.14 16.42
C GLY A 40 -7.68 -4.90 15.58
N LEU A 41 -8.20 -3.72 15.95
CA LEU A 41 -7.89 -2.47 15.23
C LEU A 41 -6.43 -2.04 15.44
N LYS A 42 -5.88 -2.25 16.64
CA LYS A 42 -4.46 -1.99 16.92
C LYS A 42 -3.57 -2.90 16.09
N GLN A 43 -3.88 -4.19 16.03
CA GLN A 43 -3.13 -5.16 15.23
C GLN A 43 -3.21 -4.82 13.74
N ALA A 44 -4.41 -4.57 13.20
CA ALA A 44 -4.59 -4.18 11.81
C ALA A 44 -3.80 -2.91 11.44
N ARG A 45 -3.67 -1.95 12.37
CA ARG A 45 -2.86 -0.75 12.15
C ARG A 45 -1.36 -1.05 12.12
N VAL A 46 -0.88 -1.99 12.94
CA VAL A 46 0.51 -2.46 12.89
C VAL A 46 0.79 -3.19 11.58
N ASP A 47 -0.13 -4.06 11.14
CA ASP A 47 0.02 -4.81 9.90
C ASP A 47 -0.02 -3.88 8.68
N LEU A 48 -0.91 -2.87 8.70
CA LEU A 48 -0.97 -1.82 7.69
C LEU A 48 0.30 -0.96 7.66
N GLN A 49 0.90 -0.67 8.83
CA GLN A 49 2.17 0.05 8.88
C GLN A 49 3.30 -0.78 8.26
N ARG A 50 3.41 -2.06 8.62
CA ARG A 50 4.39 -2.96 8.01
C ARG A 50 4.18 -3.08 6.50
N PHE A 51 2.94 -3.13 6.06
CA PHE A 51 2.62 -3.14 4.64
C PHE A 51 3.09 -1.85 3.96
N HIS A 52 2.76 -0.68 4.51
CA HIS A 52 3.22 0.60 3.99
C HIS A 52 4.74 0.67 3.84
N ASP A 53 5.48 0.16 4.83
CA ASP A 53 6.95 0.22 4.83
C ASP A 53 7.59 -0.70 3.77
N ASN A 54 6.89 -1.79 3.37
CA ASN A 54 7.43 -2.79 2.45
C ASN A 54 6.77 -2.77 1.06
N VAL A 55 5.62 -2.13 0.87
CA VAL A 55 4.83 -2.25 -0.38
C VAL A 55 5.61 -1.77 -1.63
N LEU A 56 6.54 -0.83 -1.47
CA LEU A 56 7.36 -0.32 -2.58
C LEU A 56 8.35 -1.35 -3.14
N THR A 57 8.60 -2.47 -2.45
CA THR A 57 9.50 -3.53 -2.94
C THR A 57 8.84 -4.42 -4.00
N PHE A 58 7.52 -4.38 -4.14
CA PHE A 58 6.77 -5.20 -5.09
C PHE A 58 6.75 -4.58 -6.49
N ARG A 59 6.68 -5.44 -7.52
CA ARG A 59 6.74 -5.00 -8.92
C ARG A 59 5.39 -4.56 -9.48
N SER A 60 4.30 -5.08 -8.93
CA SER A 60 2.93 -4.78 -9.37
C SER A 60 1.91 -4.99 -8.25
N ALA A 61 0.68 -4.51 -8.45
CA ALA A 61 -0.41 -4.81 -7.52
C ALA A 61 -0.76 -6.31 -7.49
N SER A 62 -0.61 -7.03 -8.61
CA SER A 62 -0.77 -8.49 -8.64
C SER A 62 0.30 -9.18 -7.79
N ASP A 63 1.54 -8.72 -7.88
CA ASP A 63 2.65 -9.22 -7.06
C ASP A 63 2.38 -9.02 -5.56
N VAL A 64 1.87 -7.84 -5.18
CA VAL A 64 1.39 -7.58 -3.81
C VAL A 64 0.34 -8.60 -3.36
N LEU A 65 -0.69 -8.86 -4.18
CA LEU A 65 -1.76 -9.77 -3.80
C LEU A 65 -1.29 -11.21 -3.56
N HIS A 66 -0.32 -11.70 -4.35
CA HIS A 66 0.15 -13.09 -4.24
C HIS A 66 1.26 -13.27 -3.21
N ASN A 67 2.11 -12.26 -3.01
CA ASN A 67 3.35 -12.41 -2.24
C ASN A 67 3.39 -11.61 -0.93
N CYS A 68 2.39 -10.75 -0.67
CA CYS A 68 2.33 -10.01 0.58
C CYS A 68 1.62 -10.82 1.68
N GLY A 69 2.29 -11.02 2.80
CA GLY A 69 1.72 -11.71 3.97
C GLY A 69 0.52 -11.02 4.62
N LEU A 70 0.19 -9.77 4.24
CA LEU A 70 -1.05 -9.11 4.69
C LEU A 70 -2.31 -9.75 4.09
N PHE A 71 -2.19 -10.36 2.90
CA PHE A 71 -3.31 -10.91 2.14
C PHE A 71 -3.32 -12.44 2.08
N GLN A 72 -2.49 -13.10 2.91
CA GLN A 72 -2.48 -14.54 3.12
C GLN A 72 -3.30 -14.89 4.36
#